data_AF-A0A7K1AEI2-F1
#
_entry.id   AF-A0A7K1AEI2-F1
#
_cell.length_a   1.000
_cell.length_b   1.000
_cell.length_c   1.000
_cell.angle_alpha   90.00
_cell.angle_beta   90.00
_cell.angle_gamma   90.00
#
_symmetry.space_group_name_H-M   'P 1'
#
loop_
_entity.id
_entity.type
_entity.pdbx_description
1 polymer ?
#
loop_
_entity_poly.entity_id
_entity_poly.type
_entity_poly.pdbx_seq_one_letter_code
_entity_poly.pdbx_strand_id
1 'polypeptide(L)'
;RWFGGMVGNHVADIVERYGDSAPVPKALTDYIKDRQGYDYNEHGQAGNSHTTFVPDEIVDRFCIVGPVEEHVRRLNELREMGVDQFSVYLQHDAKDETLRAYGEKVIPVIAEQIVAKG
;
A
#
# COMPACT_ATOMS: atom_id res chain seq x y z
N ARG A 1 -5.77 -1.00 -6.06
CA ARG A 1 -4.77 -1.19 -7.14
C ARG A 1 -4.02 0.09 -7.52
N TRP A 2 -4.65 1.27 -7.51
CA TRP A 2 -4.01 2.52 -7.93
C TRP A 2 -2.65 2.81 -7.27
N PHE A 3 -2.48 2.51 -5.98
CA PHE A 3 -1.21 2.73 -5.29
C PHE A 3 -0.06 1.88 -5.86
N GLY A 4 -0.30 0.61 -6.18
CA GLY A 4 0.68 -0.24 -6.87
C GLY A 4 1.01 0.27 -8.29
N GLY A 5 0.04 0.92 -8.95
CA GLY A 5 0.26 1.62 -10.22
C GLY A 5 1.15 2.86 -10.05
N MET A 6 0.95 3.65 -8.99
CA MET A 6 1.81 4.79 -8.64
C MET A 6 3.26 4.37 -8.39
N VAL A 7 3.47 3.32 -7.58
CA VAL A 7 4.82 2.76 -7.39
C VAL A 7 5.41 2.30 -8.72
N GLY A 8 4.60 1.66 -9.56
CA GLY A 8 5.03 1.18 -10.87
C GLY A 8 5.52 2.30 -11.79
N ASN A 9 4.93 3.50 -11.71
CA ASN A 9 5.41 4.67 -12.45
C ASN A 9 6.81 5.10 -12.03
N HIS A 10 7.06 5.19 -10.72
CA HIS A 10 8.39 5.55 -10.22
C HIS A 10 9.45 4.50 -10.57
N VAL A 11 9.09 3.21 -10.54
CA VAL A 11 10.00 2.14 -10.97
C VAL A 11 10.27 2.21 -12.47
N ALA A 12 9.25 2.51 -13.29
CA ALA A 12 9.43 2.69 -14.73
C ALA A 12 10.40 3.83 -15.05
N ASP A 13 10.29 4.98 -14.36
CA ASP A 13 11.21 6.11 -14.53
C ASP A 13 12.66 5.74 -14.18
N ILE A 14 12.86 4.90 -13.15
CA ILE A 14 14.20 4.42 -12.75
C ILE A 14 14.75 3.47 -13.82
N VAL A 15 13.95 2.53 -14.31
CA VAL A 15 14.36 1.58 -15.35
C VAL A 15 14.67 2.31 -16.67
N GLU A 16 13.87 3.31 -17.04
CA GLU A 16 14.11 4.13 -18.23
C GLU A 16 15.42 4.92 -18.12
N ARG A 17 15.73 5.47 -16.93
CA ARG A 17 16.93 6.27 -16.70
C ARG A 17 18.21 5.45 -16.49
N TYR A 18 18.11 4.29 -15.86
CA TYR A 18 19.27 3.53 -15.36
C TYR A 18 19.38 2.10 -15.89
N GLY A 19 18.42 1.65 -16.71
CA GLY A 19 18.35 0.29 -17.23
C GLY A 19 17.74 -0.70 -16.22
N ASP A 20 17.31 -1.86 -16.73
CA ASP A 20 16.71 -2.95 -15.95
C ASP A 20 17.73 -3.72 -15.09
N SER A 21 19.03 -3.50 -15.33
CA SER A 21 20.16 -4.03 -14.54
C SER A 21 20.51 -3.18 -13.31
N ALA A 22 19.80 -2.06 -13.08
CA ALA A 22 19.91 -1.29 -11.85
C ALA A 22 19.59 -2.18 -10.62
N PRO A 23 20.06 -1.83 -9.40
CA PRO A 23 19.82 -2.63 -8.18
C PRO A 23 18.37 -2.51 -7.67
N VAL A 24 17.40 -2.60 -8.58
CA VAL A 24 15.97 -2.65 -8.28
C VAL A 24 15.54 -4.12 -8.22
N PRO A 25 14.88 -4.57 -7.14
CA PRO A 25 14.40 -5.94 -7.05
C PRO A 25 13.51 -6.34 -8.23
N LYS A 26 13.69 -7.55 -8.77
CA LYS A 26 12.89 -8.09 -9.88
C LYS A 26 11.38 -8.04 -9.63
N ALA A 27 10.96 -8.29 -8.39
CA ALA A 27 9.56 -8.19 -7.99
C ALA A 27 8.94 -6.80 -8.24
N LEU A 28 9.76 -5.75 -8.36
CA LEU A 28 9.30 -4.40 -8.67
C LEU A 28 9.41 -4.05 -10.16
N THR A 29 10.31 -4.71 -10.90
CA THR A 29 10.52 -4.43 -12.34
C THR A 29 9.73 -5.36 -13.26
N ASP A 30 9.37 -6.56 -12.81
CA ASP A 30 8.68 -7.54 -13.67
C ASP A 30 7.22 -7.14 -13.96
N TYR A 31 6.47 -6.66 -12.96
CA TYR A 31 5.05 -6.33 -13.15
C TYR A 31 4.82 -5.04 -13.97
N ILE A 32 5.85 -4.18 -14.11
CA ILE A 32 5.73 -2.94 -14.89
C ILE A 32 6.00 -3.13 -16.39
N LYS A 33 6.49 -4.30 -16.81
CA LYS A 33 6.76 -4.59 -18.24
C LYS A 33 5.50 -4.57 -19.09
N ASP A 34 4.37 -4.93 -18.48
CA ASP A 34 3.06 -4.95 -19.13
C ASP A 34 2.35 -3.58 -19.09
N ARG A 35 3.00 -2.55 -18.53
CA ARG A 35 2.46 -1.19 -18.46
C ARG A 35 2.42 -0.57 -19.86
N GLN A 36 1.22 -0.36 -20.38
CA GLN A 36 0.97 0.45 -21.57
C GLN A 36 0.63 1.89 -21.12
N GLY A 37 1.20 2.90 -21.78
CA GLY A 37 1.03 4.35 -21.55
C GLY A 37 0.12 4.80 -20.39
N TYR A 38 0.69 5.52 -19.42
CA TYR A 38 -0.03 5.95 -18.22
C TYR A 38 -0.58 7.36 -18.38
N ASP A 39 -1.91 7.51 -18.33
CA ASP A 39 -2.55 8.82 -18.25
C ASP A 39 -2.52 9.35 -16.81
N TYR A 40 -1.88 10.49 -16.60
CA TYR A 40 -1.83 11.19 -15.32
C TYR A 40 -3.15 11.87 -14.95
N ASN A 41 -4.11 12.03 -15.87
CA ASN A 41 -5.40 12.64 -15.57
C ASN A 41 -6.30 11.77 -14.67
N GLU A 42 -6.14 10.45 -14.70
CA GLU A 42 -6.88 9.50 -13.85
C GLU A 42 -6.09 9.13 -12.57
N HIS A 43 -5.03 9.89 -12.25
CA HIS A 43 -4.13 9.58 -11.16
C HIS A 43 -4.82 9.61 -9.78
N GLY A 44 -4.60 8.56 -8.98
CA GLY A 44 -5.17 8.45 -7.63
C GLY A 44 -6.66 8.06 -7.55
N GLN A 45 -7.30 7.78 -8.69
CA GLN A 45 -8.70 7.36 -8.72
C GLN A 45 -8.86 5.84 -8.58
N ALA A 46 -9.86 5.43 -7.79
CA ALA A 46 -10.29 4.04 -7.75
C ALA A 46 -10.94 3.65 -9.10
N GLY A 47 -10.63 2.47 -9.62
CA GLY A 47 -11.19 1.98 -10.89
C GLY A 47 -10.51 2.49 -12.17
N ASN A 48 -9.37 3.19 -12.05
CA ASN A 48 -8.56 3.62 -13.20
C ASN A 48 -8.15 2.42 -14.07
N SER A 49 -8.52 2.47 -15.36
CA SER A 49 -8.30 1.42 -16.35
C SER A 49 -6.82 1.11 -16.59
N HIS A 50 -5.94 2.09 -16.39
CA HIS A 50 -4.48 1.99 -16.48
C HIS A 50 -3.84 1.30 -15.27
N THR A 51 -4.58 0.83 -14.27
CA THR A 51 -4.02 0.13 -13.09
C THR A 51 -4.35 -1.36 -13.05
N THR A 52 -4.99 -1.86 -14.12
CA THR A 52 -5.40 -3.27 -14.27
C THR A 52 -4.21 -4.23 -14.41
N PHE A 53 -3.06 -3.74 -14.87
CA PHE A 53 -1.82 -4.52 -14.98
C PHE A 53 -1.18 -4.84 -13.61
N VAL A 54 -1.60 -4.17 -12.52
CA VAL A 54 -1.06 -4.38 -11.18
C VAL A 54 -1.62 -5.70 -10.62
N PRO A 55 -0.82 -6.76 -10.44
CA PRO A 55 -1.31 -8.05 -9.97
C PRO A 55 -1.66 -8.01 -8.46
N ASP A 56 -2.47 -8.96 -7.99
CA ASP A 56 -2.89 -9.01 -6.57
C ASP A 56 -1.72 -9.14 -5.60
N GLU A 57 -0.67 -9.87 -5.97
CA GLU A 57 0.56 -9.97 -5.15
C GLU A 57 1.23 -8.61 -4.91
N ILE A 58 1.15 -7.69 -5.87
CA ILE A 58 1.70 -6.34 -5.72
C ILE A 58 0.79 -5.50 -4.82
N VAL A 59 -0.53 -5.69 -4.92
CA VAL A 59 -1.48 -5.05 -3.99
C VAL A 59 -1.22 -5.51 -2.56
N ASP A 60 -1.11 -6.81 -2.31
CA ASP A 60 -0.84 -7.37 -0.98
C ASP A 60 0.51 -6.92 -0.40
N ARG A 61 1.50 -6.70 -1.27
CA ARG A 61 2.83 -6.23 -0.87
C ARG A 61 2.84 -4.76 -0.46
N PHE A 62 2.00 -3.93 -1.07
CA PHE A 62 2.00 -2.48 -0.87
C PHE A 62 0.81 -1.94 -0.08
N CYS A 63 -0.23 -2.74 0.12
CA CYS A 63 -1.47 -2.31 0.73
C CYS A 63 -1.93 -3.35 1.76
N ILE A 64 -2.67 -2.87 2.75
CA ILE A 64 -3.45 -3.72 3.64
C ILE A 64 -4.91 -3.47 3.25
N VAL A 65 -5.59 -4.51 2.76
CA VAL A 65 -6.96 -4.41 2.24
C VAL A 65 -7.76 -5.58 2.80
N GLY A 66 -8.94 -5.31 3.33
CA GLY A 66 -9.83 -6.34 3.85
C GLY A 66 -10.61 -5.85 5.05
N PRO A 67 -11.19 -6.77 5.83
CA PRO A 67 -11.90 -6.43 7.04
C PRO A 67 -10.92 -6.05 8.17
N VAL A 68 -11.43 -5.53 9.28
CA VAL A 68 -10.64 -5.06 10.43
C VAL A 68 -9.63 -6.10 10.91
N GLU A 69 -10.02 -7.37 10.93
CA GLU A 69 -9.20 -8.48 11.41
C GLU A 69 -7.92 -8.65 10.58
N GLU A 70 -8.01 -8.41 9.27
CA GLU A 70 -6.85 -8.49 8.37
C GLU A 70 -5.88 -7.33 8.62
N HIS A 71 -6.41 -6.14 8.86
CA HIS A 71 -5.59 -4.99 9.25
C HIS A 71 -4.86 -5.24 10.56
N VAL A 72 -5.57 -5.76 11.57
CA VAL A 72 -4.97 -6.10 12.88
C VAL A 72 -3.90 -7.18 12.73
N ARG A 73 -4.17 -8.26 11.98
CA ARG A 73 -3.21 -9.34 11.73
C ARG A 73 -1.92 -8.79 11.12
N ARG A 74 -2.03 -8.02 10.04
CA ARG A 74 -0.88 -7.51 9.29
C ARG A 74 -0.07 -6.47 10.07
N LEU A 75 -0.73 -5.59 10.83
CA LEU A 75 -0.04 -4.62 11.69
C LEU A 75 0.73 -5.32 12.82
N ASN A 76 0.20 -6.40 13.40
CA ASN A 76 0.92 -7.21 14.38
C ASN A 76 2.14 -7.91 13.78
N GLU A 77 2.04 -8.49 12.58
CA GLU A 77 3.19 -9.08 11.88
C GLU A 77 4.31 -8.05 11.69
N LEU A 78 3.97 -6.85 11.20
CA LEU A 78 4.95 -5.77 11.01
C LEU A 78 5.57 -5.32 12.34
N ARG A 79 4.77 -5.27 13.41
CA ARG A 79 5.26 -4.95 14.76
C ARG A 79 6.23 -6.01 15.28
N GLU A 80 5.95 -7.29 15.07
CA GLU A 80 6.85 -8.39 15.43
C GLU A 80 8.18 -8.33 14.66
N MET A 81 8.18 -7.73 13.46
CA MET A 81 9.39 -7.43 12.69
C MET A 81 10.13 -6.17 13.17
N GLY A 82 9.64 -5.50 14.22
CA GLY A 82 10.26 -4.32 14.83
C GLY A 82 9.72 -2.97 14.36
N VAL A 83 8.61 -2.93 13.62
CA VAL A 83 7.96 -1.66 13.26
C VAL A 83 7.22 -1.09 14.48
N ASP A 84 7.56 0.13 14.86
CA ASP A 84 7.04 0.84 16.03
C ASP A 84 6.07 1.98 15.66
N GLN A 85 6.17 2.51 14.44
CA GLN A 85 5.32 3.60 13.95
C GLN A 85 4.63 3.25 12.63
N PHE A 86 3.32 3.49 12.56
CA PHE A 86 2.52 3.31 11.35
C PHE A 86 1.88 4.64 10.92
N SER A 87 2.03 4.97 9.64
CA SER A 87 1.34 6.10 9.00
C SER A 87 0.36 5.56 7.97
N VAL A 88 -0.93 5.90 8.11
CA VAL A 88 -1.99 5.40 7.23
C VAL A 88 -2.22 6.38 6.07
N TYR A 89 -2.08 5.89 4.84
CA TYR A 89 -2.46 6.64 3.63
C TYR A 89 -3.92 6.35 3.25
N LEU A 90 -4.84 7.22 3.67
CA LEU A 90 -6.28 7.13 3.37
C LEU A 90 -6.62 7.84 2.05
N GLN A 91 -6.30 7.19 0.93
CA GLN A 91 -6.60 7.68 -0.41
C GLN A 91 -7.46 6.67 -1.19
N HIS A 92 -8.70 6.50 -0.74
CA HIS A 92 -9.76 5.75 -1.43
C HIS A 92 -11.13 6.34 -1.07
N ASP A 93 -12.22 5.82 -1.60
CA ASP A 93 -13.55 6.46 -1.55
C ASP A 93 -14.24 6.40 -0.18
N ALA A 94 -13.78 5.53 0.72
CA ALA A 94 -14.40 5.23 2.02
C ALA A 94 -13.57 5.76 3.22
N LYS A 95 -12.97 6.95 3.07
CA LYS A 95 -12.01 7.50 4.06
C LYS A 95 -12.59 7.60 5.48
N ASP A 96 -13.79 8.17 5.59
CA ASP A 96 -14.43 8.42 6.90
C ASP A 96 -14.78 7.12 7.62
N GLU A 97 -15.25 6.12 6.87
CA GLU A 97 -15.55 4.80 7.42
C GLU A 97 -14.29 4.08 7.88
N THR A 98 -13.24 4.09 7.06
CA THR A 98 -11.96 3.47 7.42
C THR A 98 -11.33 4.19 8.60
N LEU A 99 -11.37 5.52 8.65
CA LEU A 99 -10.85 6.29 9.78
C LEU A 99 -11.58 5.94 11.09
N ARG A 100 -12.91 5.87 11.05
CA ARG A 100 -13.73 5.45 12.19
C ARG A 100 -13.41 4.02 12.63
N ALA A 101 -13.32 3.07 11.70
CA ALA A 101 -12.95 1.69 12.00
C ALA A 101 -11.55 1.59 12.63
N TYR A 102 -10.59 2.41 12.18
CA TYR A 102 -9.27 2.46 12.78
C TYR A 102 -9.31 2.96 14.23
N GLY A 103 -10.06 4.04 14.49
CA GLY A 103 -10.21 4.59 15.84
C GLY A 103 -10.94 3.64 16.80
N GLU A 104 -12.01 3.00 16.34
CA GLU A 104 -12.87 2.18 17.20
C GLU A 104 -12.38 0.74 17.38
N LYS A 105 -11.71 0.17 16.36
CA LYS A 105 -11.50 -1.29 16.28
C LYS A 105 -10.06 -1.72 16.02
N VAL A 106 -9.25 -0.91 15.34
CA VAL A 106 -7.86 -1.30 15.01
C VAL A 106 -6.87 -0.79 16.06
N ILE A 107 -6.81 0.53 16.26
CA ILE A 107 -5.85 1.16 17.18
C ILE A 107 -5.96 0.61 18.61
N PRO A 108 -7.16 0.41 19.20
CA PRO A 108 -7.28 -0.10 20.57
C PRO A 108 -6.67 -1.50 20.79
N VAL A 109 -6.53 -2.29 19.73
CA VAL A 109 -6.00 -3.67 19.78
C VAL A 109 -4.49 -3.71 19.51
N ILE A 110 -3.97 -2.73 18.75
CA ILE A 110 -2.56 -2.66 18.35
C ILE A 110 -1.72 -1.83 19.31
N ALA A 111 -2.26 -0.72 19.82
CA ALA A 111 -1.54 0.17 20.72
C ALA A 111 -1.38 -0.48 22.09
N GLU A 112 -0.17 -0.39 22.66
CA GLU A 112 0.03 -0.71 24.07
C GLU A 112 -0.90 0.17 24.91
N GLN A 113 -1.70 -0.47 25.77
CA GLN A 113 -2.49 0.25 26.76
C GLN A 113 -1.52 0.92 27.73
N ILE A 114 -1.28 2.22 27.55
CA ILE A 114 -0.58 3.02 28.54
C ILE A 114 -1.52 3.16 29.73
N VAL A 115 -1.41 2.23 30.67
CA VAL A 115 -2.08 2.33 31.96
C VAL A 115 -1.39 3.47 32.71
N ALA A 116 -2.17 4.46 33.14
CA ALA A 116 -1.64 5.53 33.98
C ALA A 116 -0.94 4.92 35.20
N LYS A 117 0.34 5.25 35.40
CA LYS A 117 1.04 4.92 36.64
C LYS A 117 0.39 5.76 37.74
N GLY A 118 -0.31 5.09 38.66
CA GLY A 118 -0.83 5.69 39.89
C GLY A 118 0.27 6.08 40.87
#